data_AF-A0A6H5JXQ7-F1
#
_entry.id   AF-A0A6H5JXQ7-F1
#
_cell.length_a   1.000
_cell.length_b   1.000
_cell.length_c   1.000
_cell.angle_alpha   90.00
_cell.angle_beta   90.00
_cell.angle_gamma   90.00
#
_symmetry.space_group_name_H-M   'P 1'
#
loop_
_entity.id
_entity.type
_entity.pdbx_description
1 polymer ?
#
loop_
_entity_poly.entity_id
_entity_poly.type
_entity_poly.pdbx_seq_one_letter_code
_entity_poly.pdbx_strand_id
1 'polypeptide(L)'
;MFEKKKSNDTTPLIFIATSIPDSVSVEEVRNVVRNTPPNKIIEVYVGDSPLQWTTWSKQPGVSLMGDAAHSMLPTLAMGVTTALQDAAALTNCIDNAETPLTEALKEYENARRVPSATLQLISRVAMVFIENVLCG
;
A
#
# COMPACT_ATOMS: atom_id res chain seq x y z
N MET A 1 -2.64 29.06 -17.93
CA MET A 1 -1.22 28.78 -18.17
C MET A 1 -0.67 28.12 -16.92
N PHE A 2 -0.88 26.81 -16.78
CA PHE A 2 -0.39 26.03 -15.64
C PHE A 2 0.73 25.14 -16.18
N GLU A 3 1.96 25.49 -15.83
CA GLU A 3 3.12 24.68 -16.19
C GLU A 3 3.09 23.35 -15.43
N LYS A 4 2.98 22.25 -16.17
CA LYS A 4 3.27 20.91 -15.66
C LYS A 4 4.78 20.83 -15.37
N LYS A 5 5.17 20.99 -14.10
CA LYS A 5 6.49 20.55 -13.65
C LYS A 5 6.53 19.03 -13.73
N LYS A 6 7.22 18.49 -14.74
CA LYS A 6 7.66 17.09 -14.75
C LYS A 6 8.66 16.90 -13.61
N SER A 7 8.16 16.48 -12.46
CA SER A 7 8.98 15.95 -11.37
C SER A 7 9.47 14.57 -11.79
N ASN A 8 10.68 14.50 -12.36
CA ASN A 8 11.39 13.27 -12.69
C ASN A 8 12.10 12.67 -11.45
N ASP A 9 11.60 12.97 -10.26
CA ASP A 9 12.24 12.59 -9.01
C ASP A 9 11.76 11.20 -8.59
N THR A 10 12.49 10.16 -9.01
CA THR A 10 12.30 8.77 -8.57
C THR A 10 12.75 8.53 -7.13
N THR A 11 12.81 9.58 -6.29
CA THR A 11 13.44 9.55 -4.96
C THR A 11 12.45 9.67 -3.78
N PRO A 12 11.31 8.95 -3.70
CA PRO A 12 10.59 8.87 -2.43
C PRO A 12 11.05 7.69 -1.56
N LEU A 13 11.72 6.67 -2.11
CA LEU A 13 12.07 5.44 -1.36
C LEU A 13 13.42 5.52 -0.61
N ILE A 14 14.31 6.45 -0.95
CA ILE A 14 15.64 6.58 -0.31
C ILE A 14 15.60 7.40 0.99
N PHE A 15 14.59 8.24 1.20
CA PHE A 15 14.58 9.19 2.33
C PHE A 15 14.34 8.54 3.70
N ILE A 16 13.72 7.35 3.75
CA ILE A 16 13.46 6.67 5.03
C ILE A 16 14.74 6.02 5.61
N ALA A 17 15.71 5.65 4.76
CA ALA A 17 16.91 4.94 5.21
C ALA A 17 18.01 5.83 5.81
N THR A 18 17.97 7.16 5.61
CA THR A 18 19.06 8.06 5.99
C THR A 18 18.86 8.78 7.34
N SER A 19 17.77 8.48 8.05
CA SER A 19 17.44 9.13 9.34
C SER A 19 17.57 8.20 10.56
N ILE A 20 18.03 6.96 10.37
CA ILE A 20 18.42 6.12 11.51
C ILE A 20 19.82 6.57 11.91
N PRO A 21 20.02 7.18 13.09
CA PRO A 21 21.36 7.58 13.49
C PRO A 21 22.22 6.32 13.63
N ASP A 22 23.49 6.40 13.19
CA ASP A 22 24.52 5.35 13.35
C ASP A 22 24.74 4.91 14.82
N SER A 23 24.05 5.55 15.76
CA SER A 23 24.21 5.43 17.21
C SER A 23 23.24 4.48 17.90
N VAL A 24 22.25 3.89 17.22
CA VAL A 24 21.34 2.94 17.89
C VAL A 24 22.04 1.59 18.05
N SER A 25 22.37 1.23 19.29
CA SER A 25 22.97 -0.05 19.63
C SER A 25 21.93 -1.17 19.63
N VAL A 26 22.39 -2.41 19.35
CA VAL A 26 21.55 -3.62 19.45
C VAL A 26 20.94 -3.76 20.85
N GLU A 27 21.65 -3.34 21.89
CA GLU A 27 21.15 -3.45 23.26
C GLU A 27 20.02 -2.45 23.56
N GLU A 28 20.04 -1.26 22.97
CA GLU A 28 18.92 -0.32 23.05
C GLU A 28 17.66 -0.91 22.40
N VAL A 29 17.79 -1.52 21.21
CA VAL A 29 16.66 -2.20 20.54
C VAL A 29 16.11 -3.33 21.41
N ARG A 30 16.99 -4.20 21.93
CA ARG A 30 16.58 -5.30 22.83
C ARG A 30 15.88 -4.80 24.08
N ASN A 31 16.37 -3.71 24.68
CA ASN A 31 15.77 -3.12 25.87
C ASN A 31 14.36 -2.60 25.59
N VAL A 32 14.11 -1.96 24.44
CA VAL A 32 12.76 -1.55 24.05
C VAL A 32 11.83 -2.75 23.89
N VAL A 33 12.28 -3.81 23.22
CA VAL A 33 11.48 -5.04 23.03
C VAL A 33 11.14 -5.69 24.37
N ARG A 34 12.12 -5.88 25.25
CA ARG A 34 11.94 -6.53 26.57
C ARG A 34 11.02 -5.75 27.51
N ASN A 35 11.03 -4.41 27.42
CA ASN A 35 10.21 -3.55 28.27
C ASN A 35 8.80 -3.31 27.70
N THR A 36 8.45 -3.88 26.54
CA THR A 36 7.09 -3.79 26.00
C THR A 36 6.14 -4.61 26.89
N PRO A 37 5.11 -4.00 27.52
CA PRO A 37 4.21 -4.73 28.39
C PRO A 37 3.55 -5.91 27.67
N PRO A 38 3.45 -7.12 28.26
CA PRO A 38 2.90 -8.29 27.58
C PRO A 38 1.49 -8.08 27.03
N ASN A 39 0.65 -7.28 27.72
CA ASN A 39 -0.70 -6.94 27.28
C ASN A 39 -0.76 -5.90 26.13
N LYS A 40 0.39 -5.44 25.64
CA LYS A 40 0.54 -4.53 24.49
C LYS A 40 1.21 -5.22 23.30
N ILE A 41 1.65 -6.47 23.45
CA ILE A 41 2.16 -7.28 22.35
C ILE A 41 0.96 -7.87 21.63
N ILE A 42 0.84 -7.55 20.34
CA ILE A 42 -0.26 -8.03 19.49
C ILE A 42 0.37 -8.93 18.43
N GLU A 43 -0.04 -10.21 18.43
CA GLU A 43 0.28 -11.13 17.36
C GLU A 43 -0.73 -10.94 16.24
N VAL A 44 -0.24 -10.64 15.05
CA VAL A 44 -1.08 -10.38 13.87
C VAL A 44 -0.71 -11.38 12.79
N TYR A 45 -1.72 -12.07 12.27
CA TYR A 45 -1.55 -12.87 11.06
C TYR A 45 -1.40 -11.94 9.86
N VAL A 46 -0.30 -12.11 9.13
CA VAL A 46 0.00 -11.32 7.94
C VAL A 46 -0.28 -12.15 6.70
N GLY A 47 -1.11 -11.62 5.82
CA GLY A 47 -1.42 -12.21 4.52
C GLY A 47 -1.76 -11.14 3.50
N ASP A 48 -1.80 -11.53 2.23
CA ASP A 48 -2.18 -10.63 1.14
C ASP A 48 -3.16 -11.28 0.17
N SER A 49 -3.76 -10.45 -0.67
CA SER A 49 -4.76 -10.88 -1.64
C SER A 49 -4.12 -11.51 -2.89
N PRO A 50 -4.83 -12.40 -3.60
CA PRO A 50 -4.38 -12.86 -4.91
C PRO A 50 -4.22 -11.69 -5.89
N LEU A 51 -3.08 -11.63 -6.58
CA LEU A 51 -2.81 -10.61 -7.62
C LEU A 51 -3.76 -10.72 -8.82
N GLN A 52 -4.44 -11.86 -8.98
CA GLN A 52 -5.28 -12.19 -10.13
C GLN A 52 -6.74 -11.72 -10.00
N TRP A 53 -7.09 -10.88 -9.02
CA TRP A 53 -8.45 -10.33 -8.97
C TRP A 53 -8.75 -9.58 -10.27
N THR A 54 -9.62 -10.18 -11.08
CA THR A 54 -9.91 -9.70 -12.43
C THR A 54 -10.93 -8.56 -12.44
N THR A 55 -11.72 -8.42 -11.37
CA THR A 55 -12.67 -7.32 -11.24
C THR A 55 -12.94 -6.89 -9.81
N TRP A 56 -13.15 -5.59 -9.60
CA TRP A 56 -13.57 -4.99 -8.33
C TRP A 56 -15.04 -4.58 -8.33
N SER A 57 -15.62 -4.35 -9.51
CA SER A 57 -16.97 -3.80 -9.73
C SER A 57 -17.88 -4.82 -10.41
N LYS A 58 -17.94 -6.03 -9.85
CA LYS A 58 -18.68 -7.17 -10.43
C LYS A 58 -20.20 -6.95 -10.47
N GLN A 59 -20.75 -6.29 -9.45
CA GLN A 59 -22.18 -5.99 -9.35
C GLN A 59 -22.44 -4.51 -9.64
N PRO A 60 -23.56 -4.16 -10.30
CA PRO A 60 -23.92 -2.76 -10.52
C PRO A 60 -23.98 -1.98 -9.21
N GLY A 61 -23.34 -0.80 -9.18
CA GLY A 61 -23.32 0.08 -8.01
C GLY A 61 -22.43 -0.37 -6.84
N VAL A 62 -21.63 -1.44 -6.99
CA VAL A 62 -20.71 -1.94 -5.96
C VAL A 62 -19.30 -1.98 -6.50
N SER A 63 -18.32 -1.51 -5.72
CA SER A 63 -16.89 -1.65 -6.02
C SER A 63 -16.06 -1.89 -4.76
N LEU A 64 -14.84 -2.41 -4.92
CA LEU A 64 -13.89 -2.67 -3.83
C LEU A 64 -12.80 -1.59 -3.79
N MET A 65 -12.28 -1.28 -2.60
CA MET A 65 -11.11 -0.41 -2.39
C MET A 65 -10.30 -0.86 -1.18
N GLY A 66 -9.07 -0.37 -1.05
CA GLY A 66 -8.20 -0.69 0.09
C GLY A 66 -7.91 -2.19 0.22
N ASP A 67 -7.81 -2.70 1.44
CA ASP A 67 -7.50 -4.12 1.69
C ASP A 67 -8.54 -5.07 1.07
N ALA A 68 -9.80 -4.63 0.96
CA ALA A 68 -10.84 -5.40 0.29
C ALA A 68 -10.63 -5.54 -1.23
N ALA A 69 -9.77 -4.71 -1.84
CA ALA A 69 -9.39 -4.74 -3.25
C ALA A 69 -7.94 -5.20 -3.50
N HIS A 70 -7.04 -5.01 -2.53
CA HIS A 70 -5.61 -5.21 -2.74
C HIS A 70 -4.79 -5.39 -1.45
N SER A 71 -5.32 -6.10 -0.44
CA SER A 71 -4.55 -6.37 0.79
C SER A 71 -3.14 -6.84 0.45
N MET A 72 -2.15 -6.28 1.14
CA MET A 72 -0.73 -6.43 0.82
C MET A 72 0.09 -6.62 2.09
N LEU A 73 1.24 -7.30 1.97
CA LEU A 73 2.19 -7.43 3.07
C LEU A 73 2.66 -6.04 3.55
N PRO A 74 2.86 -5.83 4.87
CA PRO A 74 3.19 -4.53 5.44
C PRO A 74 4.64 -4.09 5.21
N THR A 75 5.40 -4.80 4.38
CA THR A 75 6.85 -4.66 4.21
C THR A 75 7.30 -3.30 3.68
N LEU A 76 6.45 -2.63 2.90
CA LEU A 76 6.72 -1.30 2.36
C LEU A 76 5.91 -0.19 3.02
N ALA A 77 5.06 -0.52 4.00
CA ALA A 77 4.11 0.41 4.62
C ALA A 77 3.19 1.16 3.62
N MET A 78 2.89 0.56 2.46
CA MET A 78 2.14 1.20 1.38
C MET A 78 0.63 0.96 1.38
N GLY A 79 0.10 0.09 2.24
CA GLY A 79 -1.32 -0.29 2.24
C GLY A 79 -2.26 0.91 2.42
N VAL A 80 -2.05 1.70 3.49
CA VAL A 80 -2.87 2.89 3.79
C VAL A 80 -2.77 3.94 2.69
N THR A 81 -1.55 4.24 2.22
CA THR A 81 -1.33 5.19 1.12
C THR A 81 -2.08 4.78 -0.14
N THR A 82 -2.07 3.49 -0.47
CA THR A 82 -2.77 2.95 -1.65
C THR A 82 -4.29 3.05 -1.48
N ALA A 83 -4.81 2.74 -0.29
CA ALA A 83 -6.24 2.89 0.02
C ALA A 83 -6.71 4.36 -0.08
N LEU A 84 -5.89 5.32 0.36
CA LEU A 84 -6.19 6.75 0.23
C LEU A 84 -6.18 7.20 -1.24
N GLN A 85 -5.27 6.68 -2.06
CA GLN A 85 -5.27 6.92 -3.50
C GLN A 85 -6.54 6.37 -4.17
N ASP A 86 -7.04 5.22 -3.72
CA ASP A 86 -8.31 4.68 -4.22
C ASP A 86 -9.47 5.58 -3.88
N ALA A 87 -9.57 6.05 -2.63
CA ALA A 87 -10.64 6.95 -2.21
C ALA A 87 -10.65 8.26 -3.04
N ALA A 88 -9.46 8.82 -3.30
CA ALA A 88 -9.33 10.01 -4.14
C ALA A 88 -9.74 9.73 -5.60
N ALA A 89 -9.29 8.61 -6.17
CA ALA A 89 -9.64 8.23 -7.54
C ALA A 89 -11.14 7.92 -7.69
N LEU A 90 -11.72 7.18 -6.74
CA LEU A 90 -13.14 6.84 -6.71
C LEU A 90 -14.00 8.10 -6.64
N THR A 91 -13.68 9.02 -5.72
CA THR A 91 -14.39 10.30 -5.59
C THR A 91 -14.30 11.09 -6.88
N ASN A 92 -13.10 11.20 -7.48
CA ASN A 92 -12.92 11.91 -8.73
C ASN A 92 -13.69 11.29 -9.90
N CYS A 93 -13.76 9.96 -10.00
CA CYS A 93 -14.54 9.29 -11.04
C CYS A 93 -16.05 9.50 -10.86
N ILE A 94 -16.55 9.49 -9.62
CA ILE A 94 -17.98 9.70 -9.34
C ILE A 94 -18.38 11.17 -9.56
N ASP A 95 -17.61 12.12 -9.04
CA ASP A 95 -17.97 13.55 -9.07
C ASP A 95 -17.95 14.13 -10.50
N ASN A 96 -17.10 13.59 -11.37
CA ASN A 96 -16.98 14.04 -12.76
C ASN A 96 -17.76 13.16 -13.75
N ALA A 97 -18.52 12.17 -13.28
CA ALA A 97 -19.24 11.27 -14.17
C ALA A 97 -20.43 11.97 -14.84
N GLU A 98 -20.40 12.02 -16.17
CA GLU A 98 -21.60 12.24 -16.99
C GLU A 98 -22.30 10.92 -17.35
N THR A 99 -21.69 9.79 -16.96
CA THR A 99 -22.13 8.43 -17.22
C THR A 99 -22.85 7.81 -16.01
N PRO A 100 -23.58 6.70 -16.18
CA PRO A 100 -24.16 5.98 -15.06
C PRO A 100 -23.11 5.54 -14.04
N LEU A 101 -23.47 5.50 -12.76
CA LEU A 101 -22.57 5.11 -11.65
C LEU A 101 -21.76 3.82 -11.94
N THR A 102 -22.38 2.81 -12.55
CA THR A 102 -21.72 1.55 -12.90
C THR A 102 -20.52 1.75 -13.84
N GLU A 103 -20.58 2.72 -14.75
CA GLU A 103 -19.47 3.06 -15.66
C GLU A 103 -18.38 3.82 -14.92
N ALA A 104 -18.74 4.81 -14.10
CA ALA A 104 -17.79 5.53 -13.24
C ALA A 104 -17.00 4.60 -12.30
N LEU A 105 -17.66 3.59 -11.72
CA LEU A 105 -17.00 2.58 -10.88
C LEU A 105 -16.02 1.71 -11.68
N LYS A 106 -16.33 1.38 -12.94
CA LYS A 106 -15.40 0.66 -13.83
C LYS A 106 -14.21 1.52 -14.22
N GLU A 107 -14.40 2.82 -14.43
CA GLU A 107 -13.30 3.74 -14.70
C GLU A 107 -12.35 3.84 -13.50
N TYR A 108 -12.89 3.96 -12.28
CA TYR A 108 -12.12 3.87 -11.04
C TYR A 108 -11.31 2.57 -10.96
N GLU A 109 -11.95 1.43 -11.18
CA GLU A 109 -11.29 0.13 -11.15
C GLU A 109 -10.16 0.04 -12.17
N ASN A 110 -10.40 0.49 -13.41
CA ASN A 110 -9.38 0.48 -14.47
C ASN A 110 -8.19 1.36 -14.12
N ALA A 111 -8.42 2.51 -13.47
CA ALA A 111 -7.37 3.41 -13.05
C ALA A 111 -6.52 2.87 -11.88
N ARG A 112 -7.09 2.03 -11.01
CA ARG A 112 -6.48 1.64 -9.73
C ARG A 112 -6.02 0.20 -9.63
N ARG A 113 -6.62 -0.73 -10.39
CA ARG A 113 -6.34 -2.16 -10.27
C ARG A 113 -4.89 -2.53 -10.57
N VAL A 114 -4.34 -2.07 -11.69
CA VAL A 114 -2.95 -2.38 -12.08
C VAL A 114 -1.94 -1.72 -11.14
N PRO A 115 -2.02 -0.41 -10.84
CA PRO A 115 -1.10 0.22 -9.87
C PRO A 115 -1.08 -0.47 -8.50
N SER A 116 -2.26 -0.85 -7.99
CA SER A 116 -2.38 -1.51 -6.69
C SER A 116 -1.85 -2.94 -6.70
N ALA A 117 -2.05 -3.70 -7.79
CA ALA A 117 -1.47 -5.02 -7.97
C ALA A 117 0.07 -4.98 -8.07
N THR A 118 0.63 -3.95 -8.70
CA THR A 118 2.09 -3.74 -8.73
C THR A 118 2.65 -3.55 -7.32
N LEU A 119 2.00 -2.74 -6.48
CA LEU A 119 2.44 -2.52 -5.09
C LEU A 119 2.32 -3.78 -4.23
N GLN A 120 1.26 -4.58 -4.40
CA GLN A 120 1.16 -5.90 -3.77
C GLN A 120 2.35 -6.79 -4.14
N LEU A 121 2.70 -6.88 -5.43
CA LEU A 121 3.82 -7.70 -5.89
C LEU A 121 5.16 -7.23 -5.33
N ILE A 122 5.43 -5.91 -5.34
CA ILE A 122 6.68 -5.38 -4.80
C ILE A 122 6.75 -5.66 -3.29
N SER A 123 5.63 -5.57 -2.57
CA SER A 123 5.57 -5.92 -1.14
C SER A 123 5.93 -7.39 -0.88
N ARG A 124 5.50 -8.31 -1.75
CA ARG A 124 5.91 -9.74 -1.72
C ARG A 124 7.41 -9.91 -1.93
N VAL A 125 7.97 -9.24 -2.93
CA VAL A 125 9.42 -9.31 -3.22
C VAL A 125 10.23 -8.75 -2.06
N ALA A 126 9.78 -7.64 -1.47
CA ALA A 126 10.42 -7.06 -0.29
C ALA A 126 10.40 -8.02 0.91
N MET A 127 9.31 -8.77 1.12
CA MET A 127 9.25 -9.77 2.20
C MET A 127 10.33 -10.85 2.02
N VAL A 128 10.44 -11.41 0.82
CA VAL A 128 11.46 -12.43 0.50
C VAL A 128 12.87 -11.90 0.74
N PHE A 129 13.12 -10.62 0.44
CA PHE A 129 14.43 -10.01 0.71
C PHE A 129 14.68 -9.84 2.23
N ILE A 130 13.69 -9.35 2.98
CA ILE A 130 13.78 -9.20 4.44
C ILE A 130 14.06 -10.53 5.12
N GLU A 131 13.35 -11.60 4.73
CA GLU A 131 13.54 -12.93 5.31
C GLU A 131 14.93 -13.51 5.00
N ASN A 132 15.39 -13.40 3.74
CA ASN A 132 16.63 -14.06 3.32
C ASN A 132 17.92 -13.27 3.61
N VAL A 133 17.85 -11.95 3.81
CA VAL A 133 19.05 -11.10 3.95
C VAL A 133 19.22 -10.56 5.36
N LEU A 134 18.14 -10.31 6.10
CA LEU A 134 18.23 -9.74 7.45
C LEU A 134 18.15 -10.79 8.57
N CYS A 135 17.57 -11.96 8.28
CA CYS A 135 17.45 -13.05 9.25
C CYS A 135 18.36 -14.25 8.94
N GLY A 136 19.10 -14.21 7.83
CA GLY A 136 20.03 -15.26 7.38
C GLY A 136 21.46 -15.06 7.84
#